data_AF-A0AAX3VMJ2-F1
#
_entry.id   AF-A0AAX3VMJ2-F1
#
_cell.length_a   1.000
_cell.length_b   1.000
_cell.length_c   1.000
_cell.angle_alpha   90.00
_cell.angle_beta   90.00
_cell.angle_gamma   90.00
#
_symmetry.space_group_name_H-M   'P 1'
#
loop_
_entity.id
_entity.type
_entity.pdbx_description
1 polymer ?
#
loop_
_entity_poly.entity_id
_entity_poly.type
_entity_poly.pdbx_seq_one_letter_code
_entity_poly.pdbx_strand_id
1 'polypeptide(L)'
;MVERGARRSSRFYLACAGVGLAAGLLSGLFGVGGGTVIVPLLVLLLGFDQRLAAGTSLAAIVPTASVGVISYALTGSVAWVPAIILAAGAVIGAQIGSWLLAKIPQNALRWGFVGFLVVVIVMLFIVVPSRDAVLELNWGVGIGLAGLGLFTGIMAGLLGVGGGVIVVPALMFLFGTSDLIAKGTSLLMMIPTAISGTVGNARRRNVDLVAALVVGLAACTTTALGAWIATLLNPLTANILFAVFLTFIASQMAIRAVKAHRAARATKRAAQPSGGHR
;
A
#
# COMPACT_ATOMS: atom_id res chain seq x y z
N MET A 1 10.20 -13.53 -18.66
CA MET A 1 9.50 -12.68 -19.65
C MET A 1 8.05 -13.08 -19.62
N VAL A 2 7.15 -12.24 -19.10
CA VAL A 2 5.70 -12.48 -19.23
C VAL A 2 5.34 -12.09 -20.66
N GLU A 3 5.00 -13.08 -21.47
CA GLU A 3 4.58 -12.89 -22.87
C GLU A 3 3.39 -11.92 -22.93
N ARG A 4 3.60 -10.76 -23.56
CA ARG A 4 2.55 -9.76 -23.82
C ARG A 4 1.53 -10.17 -24.89
N GLY A 5 1.40 -11.48 -25.18
CA GLY A 5 0.59 -12.00 -26.29
C GLY A 5 -0.30 -13.21 -25.96
N ALA A 6 -0.20 -13.81 -24.76
CA ALA A 6 -1.10 -14.89 -24.38
C ALA A 6 -2.48 -14.31 -24.03
N ARG A 7 -3.56 -14.84 -24.63
CA ARG A 7 -4.94 -14.48 -24.27
C ARG A 7 -5.10 -14.64 -22.75
N ARG A 8 -5.35 -13.53 -22.05
CA ARG A 8 -5.58 -13.55 -20.60
C ARG A 8 -6.81 -14.41 -20.31
N SER A 9 -6.64 -15.46 -19.51
CA SER A 9 -7.74 -16.36 -19.14
C SER A 9 -8.81 -15.60 -18.35
N SER A 10 -10.09 -15.99 -18.47
CA SER A 10 -11.18 -15.44 -17.65
C SER A 10 -10.88 -15.53 -16.14
N ARG A 11 -10.15 -16.57 -15.71
CA ARG A 11 -9.69 -16.72 -14.32
C ARG A 11 -8.79 -15.58 -13.85
N PHE A 12 -7.97 -15.02 -14.74
CA PHE A 12 -7.11 -13.87 -14.43
C PHE A 12 -7.94 -12.63 -14.11
N TYR A 13 -8.93 -12.33 -14.95
CA TYR A 13 -9.82 -11.17 -14.74
C TYR A 13 -10.65 -11.32 -13.47
N LEU A 14 -11.19 -12.50 -13.21
CA LEU A 14 -11.93 -12.80 -11.97
C LEU A 14 -11.05 -12.64 -10.73
N ALA A 15 -9.81 -13.13 -10.77
CA ALA A 15 -8.85 -12.94 -9.67
C ALA A 15 -8.54 -11.45 -9.44
N CYS A 16 -8.23 -10.70 -10.49
CA CYS A 16 -8.01 -9.24 -10.40
C CYS A 16 -9.23 -8.50 -9.84
N ALA A 17 -10.44 -8.85 -10.29
CA ALA A 17 -11.67 -8.26 -9.79
C ALA A 17 -11.87 -8.57 -8.29
N GLY A 18 -11.66 -9.81 -7.86
CA GLY A 18 -11.74 -10.19 -6.45
C GLY A 18 -10.72 -9.46 -5.57
N VAL A 19 -9.48 -9.32 -6.06
CA VAL A 19 -8.44 -8.49 -5.40
C VAL A 19 -8.89 -7.04 -5.30
N GLY A 20 -9.46 -6.50 -6.39
CA GLY A 20 -10.02 -5.15 -6.42
C GLY A 20 -11.12 -4.97 -5.38
N LEU A 21 -12.14 -5.82 -5.37
CA LEU A 21 -13.25 -5.72 -4.41
C LEU A 21 -12.77 -5.74 -2.94
N ALA A 22 -11.85 -6.64 -2.60
CA ALA A 22 -11.28 -6.68 -1.25
C ALA A 22 -10.43 -5.43 -0.94
N ALA A 23 -9.58 -5.02 -1.89
CA ALA A 23 -8.74 -3.86 -1.74
C ALA A 23 -9.53 -2.55 -1.64
N GLY A 24 -10.61 -2.41 -2.40
CA GLY A 24 -11.50 -1.24 -2.38
C GLY A 24 -12.18 -1.09 -1.04
N LEU A 25 -12.83 -2.14 -0.55
CA LEU A 25 -13.45 -2.15 0.77
C LEU A 25 -12.46 -1.75 1.87
N LEU A 26 -11.27 -2.35 1.89
CA LEU A 26 -10.24 -2.08 2.89
C LEU A 26 -9.58 -0.70 2.70
N SER A 27 -9.46 -0.24 1.46
CA SER A 27 -8.97 1.10 1.11
C SER A 27 -9.89 2.18 1.69
N GLY A 28 -11.20 2.06 1.46
CA GLY A 28 -12.19 2.98 2.00
C GLY A 28 -12.26 2.92 3.52
N LEU A 29 -12.21 1.72 4.11
CA LEU A 29 -12.34 1.52 5.56
C LEU A 29 -11.16 2.13 6.34
N PHE A 30 -9.94 1.96 5.84
CA PHE A 30 -8.72 2.31 6.56
C PHE A 30 -7.95 3.50 5.97
N GLY A 31 -8.37 4.08 4.85
CA GLY A 31 -7.69 5.23 4.24
C GLY A 31 -6.31 4.90 3.64
N VAL A 32 -6.09 3.65 3.24
CA VAL A 32 -4.76 3.11 2.89
C VAL A 32 -4.56 2.84 1.41
N GLY A 33 -5.52 3.22 0.55
CA GLY A 33 -5.46 3.04 -0.90
C GLY A 33 -5.49 1.58 -1.38
N GLY A 34 -5.61 0.61 -0.46
CA GLY A 34 -5.68 -0.82 -0.79
C GLY A 34 -4.35 -1.46 -1.20
N GLY A 35 -3.25 -0.69 -1.34
CA GLY A 35 -1.97 -1.22 -1.82
C GLY A 35 -1.36 -2.29 -0.91
N THR A 36 -1.61 -2.23 0.40
CA THR A 36 -1.25 -3.29 1.36
C THR A 36 -1.92 -4.62 1.08
N VAL A 37 -3.08 -4.61 0.43
CA VAL A 37 -3.85 -5.79 0.03
C VAL A 37 -3.45 -6.20 -1.39
N ILE A 38 -3.39 -5.24 -2.31
CA ILE A 38 -3.17 -5.50 -3.74
C ILE A 38 -1.82 -6.15 -3.96
N VAL A 39 -0.74 -5.60 -3.38
CA VAL A 39 0.62 -6.14 -3.58
C VAL A 39 0.72 -7.61 -3.17
N PRO A 40 0.39 -8.02 -1.92
CA PRO A 40 0.43 -9.43 -1.57
C PRO A 40 -0.52 -10.23 -2.44
N LEU A 41 -1.77 -9.84 -2.64
CA LEU A 41 -2.70 -10.68 -3.41
C LEU A 41 -2.26 -10.88 -4.88
N LEU A 42 -1.69 -9.89 -5.54
CA LEU A 42 -1.10 -10.03 -6.89
C LEU A 42 0.07 -11.03 -6.88
N VAL A 43 0.94 -10.98 -5.87
CA VAL A 43 2.03 -11.96 -5.71
C VAL A 43 1.47 -13.35 -5.37
N LEU A 44 0.43 -13.41 -4.54
CA LEU A 44 -0.04 -14.63 -3.92
C LEU A 44 -0.96 -15.46 -4.83
N LEU A 45 -1.85 -14.79 -5.57
CA LEU A 45 -2.89 -15.37 -6.41
C LEU A 45 -2.52 -15.37 -7.89
N LEU A 46 -1.83 -14.31 -8.35
CA LEU A 46 -1.47 -14.15 -9.76
C LEU A 46 0.02 -14.41 -10.05
N GLY A 47 0.82 -14.69 -9.03
CA GLY A 47 2.23 -15.05 -9.18
C GLY A 47 3.11 -13.92 -9.69
N PHE A 48 2.67 -12.66 -9.54
CA PHE A 48 3.46 -11.51 -9.92
C PHE A 48 4.75 -11.47 -9.10
N ASP A 49 5.86 -11.05 -9.72
CA ASP A 49 7.04 -10.72 -8.93
C ASP A 49 6.80 -9.45 -8.10
N GLN A 50 7.59 -9.26 -7.04
CA GLN A 50 7.36 -8.17 -6.09
C GLN A 50 7.43 -6.78 -6.74
N ARG A 51 8.27 -6.59 -7.78
CA ARG A 51 8.43 -5.29 -8.46
C ARG A 51 7.23 -5.02 -9.36
N LEU A 52 6.79 -6.03 -10.13
CA LEU A 52 5.60 -5.93 -10.98
C LEU A 52 4.34 -5.70 -10.14
N ALA A 53 4.19 -6.40 -9.02
CA ALA A 53 3.07 -6.21 -8.10
C ALA A 53 3.07 -4.80 -7.49
N ALA A 54 4.23 -4.28 -7.07
CA ALA A 54 4.34 -2.94 -6.50
C ALA A 54 3.94 -1.85 -7.51
N GLY A 55 4.46 -1.91 -8.74
CA GLY A 55 4.10 -0.94 -9.78
C GLY A 55 2.64 -1.05 -10.25
N THR A 56 2.12 -2.27 -10.37
CA THR A 56 0.71 -2.51 -10.74
C THR A 56 -0.25 -2.01 -9.65
N SER A 57 0.11 -2.19 -8.39
CA SER A 57 -0.66 -1.71 -7.24
C SER A 57 -0.76 -0.17 -7.23
N LEU A 58 0.34 0.54 -7.47
CA LEU A 58 0.31 2.01 -7.56
C LEU A 58 -0.65 2.49 -8.64
N ALA A 59 -0.67 1.85 -9.81
CA ALA A 59 -1.61 2.21 -10.86
C ALA A 59 -3.06 1.93 -10.45
N ALA A 60 -3.32 0.82 -9.74
CA ALA A 60 -4.64 0.46 -9.25
C ALA A 60 -5.13 1.37 -8.10
N ILE A 61 -4.22 1.93 -7.29
CA ILE A 61 -4.55 2.83 -6.18
C ILE A 61 -5.25 4.10 -6.71
N VAL A 62 -4.82 4.65 -7.84
CA VAL A 62 -5.32 5.94 -8.36
C VAL A 62 -6.85 6.04 -8.41
N PRO A 63 -7.59 5.16 -9.13
CA PRO A 63 -9.04 5.25 -9.19
C PRO A 63 -9.70 5.01 -7.82
N THR A 64 -9.15 4.12 -6.99
CA THR A 64 -9.71 3.80 -5.67
C THR A 64 -9.55 4.96 -4.69
N ALA A 65 -8.37 5.60 -4.69
CA ALA A 65 -8.08 6.76 -3.86
C ALA A 65 -8.96 7.95 -4.25
N SER A 66 -9.27 8.10 -5.55
CA SER A 66 -10.24 9.10 -6.03
C SER A 66 -11.64 8.86 -5.47
N VAL A 67 -12.17 7.63 -5.53
CA VAL A 67 -13.50 7.32 -4.93
C VAL A 67 -13.48 7.50 -3.42
N GLY A 68 -12.40 7.07 -2.77
CA GLY A 68 -12.21 7.20 -1.34
C GLY A 68 -12.18 8.65 -0.87
N VAL A 69 -11.35 9.50 -1.50
CA VAL A 69 -11.29 10.92 -1.13
C VAL A 69 -12.62 11.63 -1.36
N ILE A 70 -13.35 11.30 -2.43
CA ILE A 70 -14.70 11.84 -2.65
C ILE A 70 -15.61 11.45 -1.47
N SER A 71 -15.59 10.19 -1.06
CA SER A 71 -16.43 9.69 0.05
C SER A 71 -16.13 10.39 1.38
N TYR A 72 -14.86 10.63 1.70
CA TYR A 72 -14.47 11.37 2.90
C TYR A 72 -14.67 12.89 2.77
N ALA A 73 -14.54 13.46 1.57
CA ALA A 73 -14.79 14.88 1.33
C ALA A 73 -16.27 15.23 1.54
N LEU A 74 -17.19 14.32 1.15
CA LEU A 74 -18.63 14.48 1.37
C LEU A 74 -19.02 14.52 2.86
N THR A 75 -18.17 13.98 3.75
CA THR A 75 -18.36 14.03 5.20
C THR A 75 -17.49 15.10 5.88
N GLY A 76 -16.85 15.99 5.11
CA GLY A 76 -15.95 17.02 5.63
C GLY A 76 -14.64 16.48 6.23
N SER A 77 -14.32 15.20 6.01
CA SER A 77 -13.21 14.49 6.66
C SER A 77 -11.93 14.52 5.81
N VAL A 78 -11.62 15.65 5.18
CA VAL A 78 -10.39 15.81 4.37
C VAL A 78 -9.72 17.14 4.72
N ALA A 79 -8.51 17.08 5.28
CA ALA A 79 -7.67 18.25 5.46
C ALA A 79 -6.87 18.51 4.17
N TRP A 80 -7.42 19.37 3.31
CA TRP A 80 -6.91 19.67 1.98
C TRP A 80 -5.47 20.21 1.98
N VAL A 81 -5.16 21.17 2.85
CA VAL A 81 -3.83 21.79 2.91
C VAL A 81 -2.76 20.77 3.37
N PRO A 82 -2.93 20.04 4.49
CA PRO A 82 -2.03 18.94 4.84
C PRO A 82 -1.85 17.90 3.75
N ALA A 83 -2.93 17.51 3.05
CA ALA A 83 -2.86 16.53 1.98
C ALA A 83 -1.97 16.99 0.82
N ILE A 84 -2.05 18.27 0.43
CA ILE A 84 -1.23 18.84 -0.65
C ILE A 84 0.25 18.92 -0.22
N ILE A 85 0.52 19.30 1.02
CA ILE A 85 1.90 19.35 1.55
C ILE A 85 2.51 17.94 1.58
N LEU A 86 1.76 16.96 2.10
CA LEU A 86 2.15 15.55 2.07
C LEU A 86 2.40 15.07 0.63
N ALA A 87 1.49 15.41 -0.29
CA ALA A 87 1.58 15.01 -1.68
C ALA A 87 2.84 15.56 -2.36
N ALA A 88 3.20 16.82 -2.10
CA ALA A 88 4.40 17.44 -2.66
C ALA A 88 5.67 16.66 -2.27
N GLY A 89 5.84 16.34 -0.99
CA GLY A 89 6.95 15.50 -0.53
C GLY A 89 6.87 14.09 -1.12
N ALA A 90 5.68 13.50 -1.14
CA ALA A 90 5.49 12.11 -1.55
C ALA A 90 5.66 11.86 -3.04
N VAL A 91 5.32 12.83 -3.90
CA VAL A 91 5.60 12.76 -5.34
C VAL A 91 7.09 12.61 -5.59
N ILE A 92 7.92 13.42 -4.92
CA ILE A 92 9.38 13.36 -5.00
C ILE A 92 9.87 12.03 -4.43
N GLY A 93 9.36 11.66 -3.25
CA GLY A 93 9.69 10.41 -2.59
C GLY A 93 9.40 9.18 -3.46
N ALA A 94 8.25 9.15 -4.14
CA ALA A 94 7.84 8.04 -4.99
C ALA A 94 8.78 7.82 -6.18
N GLN A 95 9.33 8.89 -6.75
CA GLN A 95 10.37 8.77 -7.78
C GLN A 95 11.66 8.16 -7.22
N ILE A 96 12.11 8.63 -6.04
CA ILE A 96 13.28 8.07 -5.36
C ILE A 96 13.05 6.60 -5.01
N GLY A 97 11.87 6.25 -4.48
CA GLY A 97 11.50 4.90 -4.10
C GLY A 97 11.46 3.96 -5.29
N SER A 98 10.79 4.35 -6.38
CA SER A 98 10.77 3.55 -7.62
C SER A 98 12.16 3.44 -8.26
N TRP A 99 13.02 4.45 -8.06
CA TRP A 99 14.42 4.39 -8.46
C TRP A 99 15.19 3.34 -7.66
N LEU A 100 15.06 3.35 -6.34
CA LEU A 100 15.75 2.45 -5.43
C LEU A 100 15.25 1.00 -5.57
N LEU A 101 13.97 0.82 -5.89
CA LEU A 101 13.33 -0.47 -6.13
C LEU A 101 14.08 -1.35 -7.14
N ALA A 102 14.66 -0.76 -8.19
CA ALA A 102 15.42 -1.54 -9.18
C ALA A 102 16.78 -2.01 -8.67
N LYS A 103 17.35 -1.32 -7.68
CA LYS A 103 18.67 -1.64 -7.10
C LYS A 103 18.59 -2.68 -5.98
N ILE A 104 17.44 -2.80 -5.32
CA ILE A 104 17.26 -3.72 -4.18
C ILE A 104 16.91 -5.13 -4.67
N PRO A 105 17.58 -6.19 -4.18
CA PRO A 105 17.24 -7.56 -4.53
C PRO A 105 15.85 -7.95 -4.01
N GLN A 106 15.14 -8.82 -4.75
CA GLN A 106 13.74 -9.17 -4.45
C GLN A 106 13.53 -9.73 -3.03
N ASN A 107 14.50 -10.48 -2.50
CA ASN A 107 14.42 -11.01 -1.13
C ASN A 107 14.47 -9.90 -0.08
N ALA A 108 15.35 -8.92 -0.26
CA ALA A 108 15.45 -7.78 0.65
C ALA A 108 14.18 -6.92 0.58
N LEU A 109 13.59 -6.77 -0.60
CA LEU A 109 12.33 -6.04 -0.76
C LEU A 109 11.16 -6.74 -0.05
N ARG A 110 11.08 -8.07 -0.16
CA ARG A 110 10.05 -8.87 0.50
C ARG A 110 10.15 -8.77 2.03
N TRP A 111 11.35 -8.92 2.59
CA TRP A 111 11.57 -8.76 4.03
C TRP A 111 11.42 -7.32 4.49
N GLY A 112 11.82 -6.35 3.65
CA GLY A 112 11.59 -4.93 3.88
C GLY A 112 10.11 -4.61 4.01
N PHE A 113 9.24 -5.20 3.18
CA PHE A 113 7.79 -5.07 3.29
C PHE A 113 7.25 -5.66 4.61
N VAL A 114 7.74 -6.83 5.04
CA VAL A 114 7.32 -7.44 6.31
C VAL A 114 7.76 -6.58 7.51
N GLY A 115 9.03 -6.18 7.56
CA GLY A 115 9.54 -5.29 8.61
C GLY A 115 8.80 -3.96 8.64
N PHE A 116 8.49 -3.42 7.46
CA PHE A 116 7.65 -2.25 7.29
C PHE A 116 6.26 -2.42 7.95
N LEU A 117 5.57 -3.53 7.66
CA LEU A 117 4.27 -3.80 8.29
C LEU A 117 4.37 -3.92 9.81
N VAL A 118 5.42 -4.55 10.33
CA VAL A 118 5.63 -4.67 11.78
C VAL A 118 5.75 -3.30 12.44
N VAL A 119 6.53 -2.38 11.84
CA VAL A 119 6.65 -1.00 12.35
C VAL A 119 5.28 -0.32 12.42
N VAL A 120 4.47 -0.46 11.37
CA VAL A 120 3.12 0.13 11.35
C VAL A 120 2.20 -0.52 12.38
N ILE A 121 2.25 -1.85 12.54
CA ILE A 121 1.45 -2.56 13.54
C ILE A 121 1.80 -2.02 14.95
N VAL A 122 3.08 -1.91 15.28
CA VAL A 122 3.53 -1.35 16.56
C VAL A 122 3.02 0.08 16.73
N MET A 123 3.10 0.90 15.67
CA MET A 123 2.59 2.27 15.69
C MET A 123 1.08 2.32 15.98
N LEU A 124 0.28 1.43 15.41
CA LEU A 124 -1.17 1.38 15.66
C LEU A 124 -1.51 1.05 17.12
N PHE A 125 -0.68 0.29 17.83
CA PHE A 125 -0.88 0.00 19.26
C PHE A 125 -0.50 1.18 20.18
N ILE A 126 0.37 2.08 19.72
CA ILE A 126 0.80 3.25 20.50
C ILE A 126 -0.18 4.41 20.33
N VAL A 127 -0.84 4.51 19.18
CA VAL A 127 -1.79 5.59 18.87
C VAL A 127 -3.11 5.39 19.60
N VAL A 128 -3.57 6.43 20.29
CA VAL A 128 -4.94 6.52 20.82
C VAL A 128 -5.81 7.28 19.81
N PRO A 129 -6.71 6.61 19.07
CA PRO A 129 -7.50 7.27 18.03
C PRO A 129 -8.63 8.13 18.62
N SER A 130 -8.76 9.36 18.14
CA SER A 130 -9.80 10.32 18.57
C SER A 130 -10.51 10.95 17.36
N ARG A 131 -11.77 11.39 17.54
CA ARG A 131 -12.54 12.07 16.48
C ARG A 131 -12.49 13.60 16.57
N ASP A 132 -12.31 14.13 17.77
CA ASP A 132 -12.42 15.57 18.05
C ASP A 132 -11.09 16.33 17.88
N ALA A 133 -10.03 15.63 17.50
CA ALA A 133 -8.70 16.23 17.41
C ALA A 133 -8.54 17.06 16.13
N VAL A 134 -8.06 18.29 16.32
CA VAL A 134 -7.92 19.30 15.26
C VAL A 134 -6.45 19.48 14.93
N LEU A 135 -6.10 19.36 13.65
CA LEU A 135 -4.75 19.63 13.17
C LEU A 135 -4.56 21.14 13.00
N GLU A 136 -3.77 21.74 13.88
CA GLU A 136 -3.36 23.14 13.78
C GLU A 136 -2.16 23.28 12.85
N LEU A 137 -2.29 24.10 11.80
CA LEU A 137 -1.25 24.29 10.82
C LEU A 137 -0.27 25.38 11.29
N ASN A 138 0.95 24.98 11.63
CA ASN A 138 2.07 25.89 11.83
C ASN A 138 3.24 25.50 10.91
N TRP A 139 4.25 26.36 10.83
CA TRP A 139 5.41 26.11 9.97
C TRP A 139 6.14 24.80 10.30
N GLY A 140 6.24 24.44 11.59
CA GLY A 140 6.83 23.17 12.03
C GLY A 140 6.03 21.95 11.57
N VAL A 141 4.70 22.01 11.69
CA VAL A 141 3.77 20.99 11.19
C VAL A 141 3.87 20.87 9.68
N GLY A 142 3.94 21.99 8.95
CA GLY A 142 4.12 21.99 7.50
C GLY A 142 5.41 21.28 7.06
N ILE A 143 6.53 21.56 7.73
CA ILE A 143 7.81 20.88 7.47
C ILE A 143 7.70 19.39 7.82
N GLY A 144 7.10 19.06 8.96
CA GLY A 144 6.87 17.68 9.38
C GLY A 144 6.03 16.89 8.39
N LEU A 145 4.96 17.49 7.85
CA LEU A 145 4.10 16.89 6.84
C LEU A 145 4.85 16.70 5.52
N ALA A 146 5.67 17.66 5.09
CA ALA A 146 6.48 17.51 3.88
C ALA A 146 7.51 16.37 4.04
N GLY A 147 8.15 16.27 5.21
CA GLY A 147 9.09 15.20 5.55
C GLY A 147 8.43 13.83 5.63
N LEU A 148 7.27 13.73 6.29
CA LEU A 148 6.44 12.52 6.31
C LEU A 148 6.02 12.14 4.89
N GLY A 149 5.59 13.11 4.09
CA GLY A 149 5.26 12.93 2.68
C GLY A 149 6.42 12.33 1.91
N LEU A 150 7.61 12.92 2.00
CA LEU A 150 8.82 12.41 1.36
C LEU A 150 9.12 10.96 1.77
N PHE A 151 9.15 10.68 3.07
CA PHE A 151 9.43 9.34 3.59
C PHE A 151 8.43 8.30 3.10
N THR A 152 7.13 8.60 3.24
CA THR A 152 6.06 7.69 2.85
C THR A 152 5.95 7.55 1.33
N GLY A 153 6.32 8.58 0.57
CA GLY A 153 6.51 8.51 -0.88
C GLY A 153 7.62 7.54 -1.27
N ILE A 154 8.78 7.57 -0.61
CA ILE A 154 9.86 6.60 -0.85
C ILE A 154 9.36 5.19 -0.58
N MET A 155 8.67 4.98 0.53
CA MET A 155 8.06 3.68 0.85
C MET A 155 7.00 3.27 -0.16
N ALA A 156 6.17 4.20 -0.63
CA ALA A 156 5.17 3.95 -1.66
C ALA A 156 5.80 3.50 -2.98
N GLY A 157 6.85 4.19 -3.45
CA GLY A 157 7.57 3.84 -4.67
C GLY A 157 8.32 2.51 -4.59
N LEU A 158 8.82 2.16 -3.40
CA LEU A 158 9.49 0.88 -3.13
C LEU A 158 8.51 -0.28 -3.02
N LEU A 159 7.48 -0.12 -2.19
CA LEU A 159 6.64 -1.22 -1.73
C LEU A 159 5.32 -1.34 -2.48
N GLY A 160 4.92 -0.30 -3.21
CA GLY A 160 3.65 -0.25 -3.96
C GLY A 160 2.40 -0.06 -3.10
N VAL A 161 2.57 0.31 -1.83
CA VAL A 161 1.47 0.45 -0.85
C VAL A 161 0.78 1.81 -0.94
N GLY A 162 1.39 2.77 -1.64
CA GLY A 162 0.87 4.13 -1.80
C GLY A 162 1.03 5.04 -0.57
N GLY A 163 1.57 4.54 0.55
CA GLY A 163 1.95 5.37 1.72
C GLY A 163 0.87 5.53 2.80
N GLY A 164 -0.41 5.37 2.47
CA GLY A 164 -1.53 5.58 3.40
C GLY A 164 -1.45 4.75 4.69
N VAL A 165 -0.90 3.54 4.62
CA VAL A 165 -0.68 2.63 5.77
C VAL A 165 0.19 3.25 6.87
N ILE A 166 1.09 4.16 6.49
CA ILE A 166 1.92 4.93 7.42
C ILE A 166 1.26 6.25 7.75
N VAL A 167 0.74 6.94 6.73
CA VAL A 167 0.27 8.31 6.84
C VAL A 167 -0.90 8.39 7.82
N VAL A 168 -1.82 7.43 7.81
CA VAL A 168 -2.97 7.41 8.73
C VAL A 168 -2.52 7.38 10.20
N PRO A 169 -1.76 6.37 10.67
CA PRO A 169 -1.27 6.37 12.05
C PRO A 169 -0.28 7.50 12.35
N ALA A 170 0.53 7.94 11.38
CA ALA A 170 1.46 9.05 11.58
C ALA A 170 0.75 10.40 11.76
N LEU A 171 -0.32 10.67 11.02
CA LEU A 171 -1.15 11.85 11.20
C LEU A 171 -1.83 11.87 12.56
N MET A 172 -2.33 10.71 13.02
CA MET A 172 -2.90 10.58 14.36
C MET A 172 -1.84 10.75 15.45
N PHE A 173 -0.68 10.09 15.32
CA PHE A 173 0.35 10.07 16.36
C PHE A 173 1.13 11.38 16.48
N LEU A 174 1.65 11.88 15.36
CA LEU A 174 2.62 13.00 15.33
C LEU A 174 1.93 14.35 15.27
N PHE A 175 0.74 14.40 14.68
CA PHE A 175 0.03 15.65 14.39
C PHE A 175 -1.35 15.73 15.03
N GLY A 176 -1.74 14.73 15.84
CA GLY A 176 -3.00 14.73 16.57
C GLY A 176 -4.23 14.90 15.67
N THR A 177 -4.21 14.34 14.46
CA THR A 177 -5.37 14.44 13.55
C THR A 177 -6.44 13.43 13.93
N SER A 178 -7.71 13.77 13.68
CA SER A 178 -8.79 12.80 13.83
C SER A 178 -8.65 11.60 12.90
N ASP A 179 -9.18 10.43 13.30
CA ASP A 179 -9.03 9.19 12.54
C ASP A 179 -9.66 9.28 11.14
N LEU A 180 -10.83 9.92 11.02
CA LEU A 180 -11.51 10.10 9.73
C LEU A 180 -10.79 11.12 8.85
N ILE A 181 -10.32 12.24 9.41
CA ILE A 181 -9.54 13.23 8.64
C ILE A 181 -8.23 12.60 8.16
N ALA A 182 -7.54 11.83 9.01
CA ALA A 182 -6.31 11.15 8.62
C ALA A 182 -6.52 10.21 7.42
N LYS A 183 -7.63 9.44 7.41
CA LYS A 183 -8.00 8.54 6.30
C LYS A 183 -8.35 9.30 5.01
N GLY A 184 -9.10 10.40 5.09
CA GLY A 184 -9.43 11.20 3.91
C GLY A 184 -8.22 11.96 3.34
N THR A 185 -7.42 12.57 4.22
CA THR A 185 -6.18 13.29 3.87
C THR A 185 -5.15 12.37 3.24
N SER A 186 -4.97 11.15 3.75
CA SER A 186 -4.07 10.18 3.13
C SER A 186 -4.54 9.78 1.74
N LEU A 187 -5.82 9.47 1.53
CA LEU A 187 -6.35 9.10 0.22
C LEU A 187 -6.14 10.21 -0.83
N LEU A 188 -6.34 11.48 -0.45
CA LEU A 188 -6.05 12.62 -1.35
C LEU A 188 -4.57 12.67 -1.74
N MET A 189 -3.67 12.56 -0.76
CA MET A 189 -2.22 12.53 -0.98
C MET A 189 -1.77 11.33 -1.85
N MET A 190 -2.44 10.18 -1.71
CA MET A 190 -2.09 8.97 -2.44
C MET A 190 -2.27 9.12 -3.95
N ILE A 191 -3.21 9.94 -4.44
CA ILE A 191 -3.48 10.12 -5.87
C ILE A 191 -2.22 10.58 -6.64
N PRO A 192 -1.64 11.77 -6.36
CA PRO A 192 -0.43 12.23 -7.07
C PRO A 192 0.79 11.34 -6.78
N THR A 193 0.91 10.78 -5.58
CA THR A 193 2.00 9.87 -5.20
C THR A 193 1.95 8.58 -6.03
N ALA A 194 0.76 8.00 -6.19
CA ALA A 194 0.52 6.79 -6.94
C ALA A 194 0.72 7.01 -8.45
N ILE A 195 0.29 8.15 -8.98
CA ILE A 195 0.59 8.54 -10.38
C ILE A 195 2.11 8.65 -10.57
N SER A 196 2.80 9.40 -9.70
CA SER A 196 4.26 9.57 -9.73
C SER A 196 4.98 8.20 -9.70
N GLY A 197 4.70 7.38 -8.70
CA GLY A 197 5.31 6.06 -8.55
C GLY A 197 4.96 5.08 -9.69
N THR A 198 3.76 5.19 -10.26
CA THR A 198 3.35 4.44 -11.45
C THR A 198 4.19 4.84 -12.65
N VAL A 199 4.39 6.14 -12.90
CA VAL A 199 5.24 6.63 -14.00
C VAL A 199 6.68 6.10 -13.85
N GLY A 200 7.25 6.16 -12.64
CA GLY A 200 8.59 5.64 -12.36
C GLY A 200 8.72 4.13 -12.64
N ASN A 201 7.72 3.34 -12.23
CA ASN A 201 7.70 1.89 -12.47
C ASN A 201 7.36 1.51 -13.92
N ALA A 202 6.50 2.28 -14.59
CA ALA A 202 6.10 2.06 -15.98
C ALA A 202 7.29 2.27 -16.93
N ARG A 203 8.11 3.30 -16.68
CA ARG A 203 9.39 3.52 -17.40
C ARG A 203 10.34 2.32 -17.31
N ARG A 204 10.21 1.50 -16.26
CA ARG A 204 11.02 0.31 -16.00
C ARG A 204 10.33 -1.01 -16.37
N ARG A 205 9.16 -0.94 -17.03
CA ARG A 205 8.32 -2.09 -17.43
C ARG A 205 7.83 -2.95 -16.25
N ASN A 206 7.69 -2.37 -15.05
CA ASN A 206 7.22 -3.04 -13.84
C ASN A 206 5.73 -2.76 -13.55
N VAL A 207 4.91 -2.51 -14.57
CA VAL A 207 3.47 -2.22 -14.42
C VAL A 207 2.68 -3.02 -15.42
N ASP A 208 1.71 -3.80 -14.94
CA ASP A 208 0.65 -4.39 -15.78
C ASP A 208 -0.59 -3.50 -15.74
N LEU A 209 -0.76 -2.63 -16.74
CA LEU A 209 -1.85 -1.65 -16.77
C LEU A 209 -3.24 -2.29 -16.86
N VAL A 210 -3.35 -3.47 -17.47
CA VAL A 210 -4.64 -4.16 -17.58
C VAL A 210 -5.02 -4.77 -16.23
N ALA A 211 -4.07 -5.39 -15.52
CA ALA A 211 -4.30 -5.85 -14.16
C ALA A 211 -4.68 -4.67 -13.25
N ALA A 212 -3.92 -3.57 -13.33
CA ALA A 212 -4.17 -2.37 -12.54
C ALA A 212 -5.56 -1.77 -12.81
N LEU A 213 -5.98 -1.70 -14.08
CA LEU A 213 -7.29 -1.18 -14.45
C LEU A 213 -8.41 -2.06 -13.91
N VAL A 214 -8.32 -3.38 -14.06
CA VAL A 214 -9.36 -4.31 -13.58
C VAL A 214 -9.46 -4.27 -12.06
N VAL A 215 -8.32 -4.32 -11.36
CA VAL A 215 -8.27 -4.20 -9.89
C VAL A 215 -8.84 -2.85 -9.45
N GLY A 216 -8.41 -1.75 -10.07
CA GLY A 216 -8.83 -0.40 -9.72
C GLY A 216 -10.32 -0.16 -9.93
N LEU A 217 -10.86 -0.56 -11.09
CA LEU A 217 -12.30 -0.44 -11.39
C LEU A 217 -13.15 -1.29 -10.45
N ALA A 218 -12.76 -2.54 -10.18
CA ALA A 218 -13.48 -3.38 -9.23
C ALA A 218 -13.41 -2.79 -7.81
N ALA A 219 -12.26 -2.26 -7.40
CA ALA A 219 -12.10 -1.62 -6.10
C ALA A 219 -12.94 -0.34 -5.94
N CYS A 220 -13.16 0.45 -7.00
CA CYS A 220 -14.07 1.59 -6.94
C CYS A 220 -15.47 1.22 -6.44
N THR A 221 -15.99 0.04 -6.84
CA THR A 221 -17.36 -0.39 -6.49
C THR A 221 -17.55 -0.64 -5.00
N THR A 222 -16.48 -0.93 -4.26
CA THR A 222 -16.51 -1.26 -2.82
C THR A 222 -15.84 -0.21 -1.95
N THR A 223 -15.11 0.74 -2.54
CA THR A 223 -14.40 1.78 -1.78
C THR A 223 -15.35 2.70 -1.02
N ALA A 224 -16.43 3.15 -1.67
CA ALA A 224 -17.43 3.99 -1.02
C ALA A 224 -18.12 3.25 0.15
N LEU A 225 -18.40 1.95 -0.02
CA LEU A 225 -18.93 1.10 1.05
C LEU A 225 -17.97 1.03 2.24
N GLY A 226 -16.67 0.84 1.99
CA GLY A 226 -15.66 0.83 3.04
C GLY A 226 -15.58 2.16 3.80
N ALA A 227 -15.57 3.28 3.08
CA ALA A 227 -15.56 4.62 3.67
C ALA A 227 -16.83 4.88 4.51
N TRP A 228 -17.99 4.44 4.02
CA TRP A 228 -19.23 4.51 4.78
C TRP A 228 -19.16 3.69 6.07
N ILE A 229 -18.71 2.43 6.01
CA ILE A 229 -18.52 1.60 7.22
C ILE A 229 -17.56 2.27 8.20
N ALA A 230 -16.51 2.94 7.72
CA ALA A 230 -15.56 3.65 8.59
C ALA A 230 -16.23 4.72 9.46
N THR A 231 -17.29 5.38 8.97
CA THR A 231 -18.03 6.38 9.76
C THR A 231 -18.85 5.74 10.89
N LEU A 232 -19.28 4.49 10.70
CA LEU A 232 -20.08 3.73 11.66
C LEU A 232 -19.22 3.11 12.77
N LEU A 233 -17.93 2.88 12.51
CA LEU A 233 -17.04 2.24 13.47
C LEU A 233 -16.48 3.24 14.49
N ASN A 234 -16.48 2.83 15.75
CA ASN A 234 -15.73 3.52 16.79
C ASN A 234 -14.23 3.56 16.44
N PRO A 235 -13.50 4.65 16.74
CA PRO A 235 -12.10 4.81 16.34
C PRO A 235 -11.19 3.67 16.82
N LEU A 236 -11.38 3.21 18.06
CA LEU A 236 -10.64 2.08 18.62
C LEU A 236 -10.92 0.78 17.85
N THR A 237 -12.18 0.50 17.53
CA THR A 237 -12.57 -0.68 16.75
C THR A 237 -11.95 -0.65 15.36
N ALA A 238 -12.00 0.48 14.67
CA ALA A 238 -11.38 0.65 13.36
C ALA A 238 -9.86 0.41 13.42
N ASN A 239 -9.19 0.95 14.45
CA ASN A 239 -7.76 0.76 14.66
C ASN A 239 -7.37 -0.69 14.95
N ILE A 240 -8.12 -1.38 15.81
CA ILE A 240 -7.92 -2.82 16.11
C ILE A 240 -8.13 -3.67 14.85
N LEU A 241 -9.23 -3.44 14.11
CA LEU A 241 -9.48 -4.15 12.86
C LEU A 241 -8.36 -3.94 11.85
N PHE A 242 -7.82 -2.72 11.77
CA PHE A 242 -6.69 -2.42 10.90
C PHE A 242 -5.42 -3.16 11.34
N ALA A 243 -5.10 -3.16 12.64
CA ALA A 243 -3.95 -3.87 13.18
C ALA A 243 -4.05 -5.39 12.97
N VAL A 244 -5.23 -5.99 13.21
CA VAL A 244 -5.49 -7.42 12.95
C VAL A 244 -5.28 -7.73 11.46
N PHE A 245 -5.82 -6.89 10.58
CA PHE A 245 -5.65 -7.03 9.14
C PHE A 245 -4.16 -6.98 8.73
N LEU A 246 -3.40 -5.98 9.19
CA LEU A 246 -1.97 -5.88 8.88
C LEU A 246 -1.17 -7.06 9.44
N THR A 247 -1.52 -7.53 10.64
CA THR A 247 -0.89 -8.70 11.27
C THR A 247 -1.12 -9.96 10.44
N PHE A 248 -2.33 -10.15 9.93
CA PHE A 248 -2.65 -11.25 9.02
C PHE A 248 -1.80 -11.21 7.75
N ILE A 249 -1.72 -10.05 7.08
CA ILE A 249 -0.91 -9.88 5.86
C ILE A 249 0.58 -10.09 6.14
N ALA A 250 1.11 -9.49 7.21
CA ALA A 250 2.51 -9.62 7.61
C ALA A 250 2.87 -11.10 7.86
N SER A 251 2.02 -11.82 8.60
CA SER A 251 2.19 -13.24 8.90
C SER A 251 2.17 -14.08 7.62
N GLN A 252 1.20 -13.85 6.73
CA GLN A 252 1.08 -14.57 5.48
C GLN A 252 2.31 -14.36 4.58
N MET A 253 2.80 -13.13 4.47
CA MET A 253 3.98 -12.80 3.69
C MET A 253 5.27 -13.38 4.30
N ALA A 254 5.42 -13.33 5.64
CA ALA A 254 6.56 -13.91 6.34
C ALA A 254 6.63 -15.43 6.13
N ILE A 255 5.51 -16.15 6.28
CA ILE A 255 5.45 -17.59 6.06
C ILE A 255 5.90 -17.94 4.64
N ARG A 256 5.41 -17.21 3.62
CA ARG A 256 5.84 -17.45 2.23
C ARG A 256 7.29 -17.07 1.97
N ALA A 257 7.79 -15.99 2.58
CA ALA A 257 9.19 -15.61 2.49
C ALA A 257 10.10 -16.73 3.02
N VAL A 258 9.76 -17.31 4.17
CA VAL A 258 10.48 -18.43 4.77
C VAL A 258 10.39 -19.68 3.90
N LYS A 259 9.20 -20.05 3.39
CA LYS A 259 9.03 -21.21 2.50
C LYS A 259 9.87 -21.09 1.22
N ALA A 260 9.87 -19.91 0.59
CA ALA A 260 10.67 -19.66 -0.61
C ALA A 260 12.19 -19.77 -0.34
N HIS A 261 12.66 -19.23 0.79
CA HIS A 261 14.07 -19.38 1.19
C HIS A 261 14.45 -20.83 1.48
N ARG A 262 13.57 -21.60 2.14
CA ARG A 262 13.81 -23.02 2.43
C ARG A 262 13.90 -23.85 1.15
N ALA A 263 12.98 -23.63 0.20
CA ALA A 263 13.00 -24.30 -1.11
C ALA A 263 14.30 -24.01 -1.87
N ALA A 264 14.72 -22.75 -1.95
CA ALA A 264 15.96 -22.37 -2.62
C ALA A 264 17.23 -22.99 -1.98
N ARG A 265 17.27 -23.11 -0.64
CA ARG A 265 18.36 -23.79 0.07
C ARG A 265 18.37 -25.30 -0.19
N ALA A 266 17.20 -25.94 -0.25
CA ALA A 266 17.08 -27.37 -0.53
C ALA A 266 17.58 -27.71 -1.95
N THR A 267 17.20 -26.91 -2.96
CA THR A 267 17.68 -27.09 -4.34
C THR A 267 19.20 -26.91 -4.45
N LYS A 268 19.78 -25.90 -3.76
CA LYS A 268 21.24 -25.71 -3.71
C LYS A 268 21.97 -26.88 -3.07
N ARG A 269 21.44 -27.46 -1.98
CA ARG A 269 22.01 -28.65 -1.34
C ARG A 269 21.94 -29.89 -2.24
N ALA A 270 20.83 -30.09 -2.95
CA ALA A 270 20.66 -31.21 -3.87
C ALA A 270 21.55 -31.12 -5.12
N ALA A 271 21.92 -29.90 -5.54
CA ALA A 271 22.79 -29.67 -6.70
C ALA A 271 24.29 -29.73 -6.36
N GLN A 272 24.66 -29.90 -5.09
CA GLN A 272 26.06 -30.02 -4.67
C GLN A 272 26.46 -31.50 -4.81
N PRO A 273 27.42 -31.86 -5.70
CA PRO A 273 27.80 -33.25 -5.88
C PRO A 273 28.26 -33.80 -4.53
N SER A 274 27.75 -34.97 -4.13
CA SER A 274 28.30 -35.73 -3.02
C SER A 274 29.78 -35.92 -3.29
N GLY A 275 30.63 -35.13 -2.62
CA GLY A 275 32.07 -35.29 -2.70
C GLY A 275 32.39 -36.73 -2.35
N GLY A 276 32.83 -37.49 -3.34
CA GLY A 276 33.26 -38.86 -3.16
C GLY A 276 34.38 -38.87 -2.14
N HIS A 277 34.12 -39.43 -0.98
CA HIS A 277 35.16 -39.98 -0.12
C HIS A 277 35.44 -41.37 -0.66
N ARG A 278 36.48 -41.45 -1.51
CA ARG A 278 37.32 -42.64 -1.62
C ARG A 278 38.42 -42.52 -0.57
#